data_AF-D1W2E5-F1
#
_entry.id   AF-D1W2E5-F1
#
_cell.length_a   1.000
_cell.length_b   1.000
_cell.length_c   1.000
_cell.angle_alpha   90.00
_cell.angle_beta   90.00
_cell.angle_gamma   90.00
#
_symmetry.space_group_name_H-M   'P 1'
#
loop_
_entity.id
_entity.type
_entity.pdbx_description
1 polymer ?
#
loop_
_entity_poly.entity_id
_entity_poly.type
_entity_poly.pdbx_seq_one_letter_code
_entity_poly.pdbx_strand_id
1 'polypeptide(L)'
;MILKLRTWTLLFFMLFAHITWADEVVFDLSNYLSCKLFGFTEPSSNNSHGGDITEEKTAKINDVSITVLPNPNKDFPNKMWTNSLRLFGGKLIVKAPKPIKELVMELNHDKWGDRNTANNGKLTRGHWVGDNKTIEISIASNTRIQKLTVKYGDVETTPGEQKVYTLHDLCQTKDDLTDVEIKLTDAKVLYCFYTNAWIRQGEDAIMLYLTGIDYQTNDVVNGTFRADFQNYKGTPEIKGNFMTTKADKLQIEHSEEAAQPIKITFDELLTKKYLSNLVELKDMNVEVEDNNFFIVNNGRRIQLYNKLQLDMEAIEDGAYTVRGIVTLHDYKVQLYPTELIPSTTSGIYGMKGNDKQTNHYLYNLAGQRVGKDYKGIVISNGKTMVKP
;
A
#
# COMPACT_ATOMS: atom_id res chain seq x y z
N MET A 1 24.23 -46.72 17.44
CA MET A 1 25.10 -45.92 16.56
C MET A 1 24.32 -45.58 15.30
N ILE A 2 23.56 -44.48 15.33
CA ILE A 2 22.92 -43.88 14.14
C ILE A 2 23.16 -42.37 14.23
N LEU A 3 23.44 -41.82 13.06
CA LEU A 3 24.26 -40.66 12.76
C LEU A 3 23.59 -39.32 13.15
N LYS A 4 24.44 -38.38 13.57
CA LYS A 4 24.14 -36.97 13.82
C LYS A 4 23.53 -36.29 12.57
N LEU A 5 22.51 -35.47 12.77
CA LEU A 5 22.29 -34.29 11.92
C LEU A 5 22.29 -33.06 12.83
N ARG A 6 23.40 -32.30 12.77
CA ARG A 6 23.54 -30.98 13.41
C ARG A 6 22.78 -29.99 12.54
N THR A 7 21.68 -29.46 13.04
CA THR A 7 21.00 -28.30 12.45
C THR A 7 21.90 -27.08 12.64
N TRP A 8 22.35 -26.50 11.53
CA TRP A 8 22.97 -25.19 11.49
C TRP A 8 21.85 -24.16 11.34
N THR A 9 21.52 -23.44 12.41
CA THR A 9 20.67 -22.25 12.33
C THR A 9 21.57 -21.06 11.96
N LEU A 10 21.64 -20.70 10.68
CA LEU A 10 22.20 -19.41 10.26
C LEU A 10 21.16 -18.32 10.55
N LEU A 11 21.37 -17.56 11.63
CA LEU A 11 20.70 -16.29 11.88
C LEU A 11 21.25 -15.26 10.88
N PHE A 12 20.46 -14.83 9.91
CA PHE A 12 20.80 -13.73 9.01
C PHE A 12 20.15 -12.43 9.56
N PHE A 13 20.86 -11.70 10.42
CA PHE A 13 20.53 -10.30 10.72
C PHE A 13 21.11 -9.43 9.60
N MET A 14 20.30 -8.97 8.66
CA MET A 14 20.67 -7.83 7.81
C MET A 14 20.34 -6.55 8.57
N LEU A 15 21.36 -5.93 9.19
CA LEU A 15 21.34 -4.54 9.59
C LEU A 15 21.55 -3.69 8.33
N PHE A 16 20.57 -2.91 7.88
CA PHE A 16 20.80 -1.87 6.88
C PHE A 16 21.21 -0.57 7.57
N ALA A 17 22.49 -0.20 7.47
CA ALA A 17 22.94 1.13 7.83
C ALA A 17 22.41 2.14 6.78
N HIS A 18 21.75 3.21 7.22
CA HIS A 18 21.56 4.40 6.40
C HIS A 18 22.93 5.01 6.08
N ILE A 19 23.31 4.98 4.80
CA ILE A 19 24.52 5.60 4.28
C ILE A 19 24.17 7.04 3.88
N THR A 20 24.78 8.03 4.52
CA THR A 20 24.90 9.38 3.95
C THR A 20 26.08 9.35 2.97
N TRP A 21 25.79 9.50 1.67
CA TRP A 21 26.68 9.19 0.53
C TRP A 21 28.00 9.99 0.56
N ALA A 22 29.17 9.41 0.31
CA ALA A 22 29.64 8.66 -0.88
C ALA A 22 29.58 9.52 -2.16
N ASP A 23 30.75 9.81 -2.73
CA ASP A 23 30.94 10.46 -4.02
C ASP A 23 30.15 9.70 -5.11
N GLU A 24 29.50 10.40 -6.03
CA GLU A 24 28.69 9.81 -7.11
C GLU A 24 29.27 10.15 -8.49
N VAL A 25 29.34 9.15 -9.37
CA VAL A 25 29.64 9.32 -10.80
C VAL A 25 28.58 8.61 -11.63
N VAL A 26 28.07 9.30 -12.65
CA VAL A 26 27.08 8.77 -13.57
C VAL A 26 27.68 8.64 -14.97
N PHE A 27 27.62 7.45 -15.54
CA PHE A 27 27.85 7.21 -16.96
C PHE A 27 26.50 7.21 -17.68
N ASP A 28 26.22 8.28 -18.43
CA ASP A 28 25.09 8.32 -19.35
C ASP A 28 25.44 7.58 -20.64
N LEU A 29 24.74 6.46 -20.88
CA LEU A 29 24.92 5.57 -22.02
C LEU A 29 23.70 5.61 -22.96
N SER A 30 22.81 6.59 -22.79
CA SER A 30 21.47 6.63 -23.38
C SER A 30 21.37 7.41 -24.69
N ASN A 31 22.46 8.03 -25.15
CA ASN A 31 22.47 8.91 -26.31
C ASN A 31 23.59 8.59 -27.31
N TYR A 32 23.46 9.12 -28.53
CA TYR A 32 24.37 8.85 -29.66
C TYR A 32 25.84 9.14 -29.33
N LEU A 33 26.11 10.22 -28.57
CA LEU A 33 27.46 10.66 -28.23
C LEU A 33 28.11 9.81 -27.14
N SER A 34 27.36 8.98 -26.42
CA SER A 34 27.89 8.11 -25.36
C SER A 34 28.97 7.14 -25.85
N CYS A 35 28.96 6.76 -27.14
CA CYS A 35 30.00 5.92 -27.74
C CYS A 35 31.41 6.55 -27.63
N LYS A 36 31.50 7.89 -27.60
CA LYS A 36 32.76 8.63 -27.44
C LYS A 36 33.41 8.40 -26.08
N LEU A 37 32.64 8.02 -25.06
CA LEU A 37 33.18 7.64 -23.74
C LEU A 37 34.16 6.46 -23.86
N PHE A 38 33.96 5.59 -24.85
CA PHE A 38 34.81 4.44 -25.14
C PHE A 38 35.75 4.66 -26.34
N GLY A 39 35.87 5.91 -26.81
CA GLY A 39 36.76 6.30 -27.91
C GLY A 39 36.25 5.97 -29.31
N PHE A 40 34.96 5.63 -29.48
CA PHE A 40 34.37 5.43 -30.80
C PHE A 40 33.98 6.76 -31.46
N THR A 41 34.06 6.81 -32.80
CA THR A 41 33.60 7.95 -33.59
C THR A 41 32.09 7.95 -33.81
N GLU A 42 31.47 6.76 -33.83
CA GLU A 42 30.03 6.54 -34.00
C GLU A 42 29.58 5.26 -33.26
N PRO A 43 28.30 5.15 -32.85
CA PRO A 43 27.78 3.92 -32.28
C PRO A 43 27.52 2.87 -33.37
N SER A 44 27.45 1.61 -32.96
CA SER A 44 26.93 0.55 -33.82
C SER A 44 25.43 0.72 -34.09
N SER A 45 25.01 0.24 -35.25
CA SER A 45 23.61 0.20 -35.69
C SER A 45 23.34 -1.10 -36.43
N ASN A 46 22.18 -1.22 -37.09
CA ASN A 46 21.91 -2.37 -37.96
C ASN A 46 22.84 -2.42 -39.19
N ASN A 47 23.40 -1.27 -39.58
CA ASN A 47 24.20 -1.12 -40.80
C ASN A 47 25.62 -0.58 -40.53
N SER A 48 26.01 -0.42 -39.25
CA SER A 48 27.36 0.02 -38.87
C SER A 48 27.87 -0.79 -37.68
N HIS A 49 29.16 -1.09 -37.73
CA HIS A 49 29.94 -1.75 -36.68
C HIS A 49 30.85 -0.77 -35.92
N GLY A 50 30.70 0.54 -36.15
CA GLY A 50 31.64 1.56 -35.64
C GLY A 50 31.75 1.62 -34.11
N GLY A 51 30.77 1.11 -33.38
CA GLY A 51 30.77 1.02 -31.91
C GLY A 51 30.94 -0.39 -31.35
N ASP A 52 31.40 -1.36 -32.15
CA ASP A 52 31.61 -2.74 -31.70
C ASP A 52 32.87 -2.82 -30.81
N ILE A 53 32.73 -3.43 -29.65
CA ILE A 53 33.77 -3.65 -28.64
C ILE A 53 34.37 -5.03 -28.89
N THR A 54 35.33 -5.08 -29.82
CA THR A 54 36.06 -6.30 -30.21
C THR A 54 37.35 -6.52 -29.42
N GLU A 55 37.74 -5.52 -28.63
CA GLU A 55 38.88 -5.51 -27.72
C GLU A 55 38.46 -4.82 -26.42
N GLU A 56 39.29 -4.87 -25.39
CA GLU A 56 39.02 -4.17 -24.12
C GLU A 56 38.87 -2.66 -24.37
N LYS A 57 37.77 -2.08 -23.89
CA LYS A 57 37.52 -0.63 -23.94
C LYS A 57 37.18 -0.11 -22.55
N THR A 58 37.73 1.06 -22.22
CA THR A 58 37.51 1.73 -20.95
C THR A 58 36.96 3.13 -21.16
N ALA A 59 35.91 3.46 -20.42
CA ALA A 59 35.44 4.82 -20.24
C ALA A 59 35.81 5.31 -18.83
N LYS A 60 36.19 6.58 -18.71
CA LYS A 60 36.56 7.21 -17.44
C LYS A 60 35.84 8.54 -17.27
N ILE A 61 35.29 8.76 -16.08
CA ILE A 61 34.79 10.07 -15.63
C ILE A 61 35.44 10.34 -14.27
N ASN A 62 36.21 11.42 -14.18
CA ASN A 62 37.08 11.71 -13.03
C ASN A 62 38.02 10.53 -12.75
N ASP A 63 37.95 9.95 -11.55
CA ASP A 63 38.74 8.78 -11.12
C ASP A 63 37.97 7.46 -11.12
N VAL A 64 36.72 7.48 -11.59
CA VAL A 64 35.90 6.27 -11.77
C VAL A 64 36.00 5.80 -13.21
N SER A 65 36.16 4.49 -13.40
CA SER A 65 36.26 3.88 -14.73
C SER A 65 35.34 2.67 -14.86
N ILE A 66 34.83 2.47 -16.07
CA ILE A 66 34.10 1.28 -16.50
C ILE A 66 34.86 0.67 -17.67
N THR A 67 35.19 -0.61 -17.56
CA THR A 67 35.91 -1.37 -18.59
C THR A 67 35.03 -2.51 -19.08
N VAL A 68 34.88 -2.62 -20.39
CA VAL A 68 34.16 -3.71 -21.04
C VAL A 68 35.16 -4.63 -21.71
N LEU A 69 35.17 -5.89 -21.30
CA LEU A 69 35.89 -6.94 -22.02
C LEU A 69 35.05 -7.40 -23.22
N PRO A 70 35.69 -7.78 -24.34
CA PRO A 70 34.98 -8.26 -25.51
C PRO A 70 34.20 -9.54 -25.21
N ASN A 71 33.12 -9.78 -25.94
CA ASN A 71 32.41 -11.05 -25.90
C ASN A 71 33.35 -12.15 -26.44
N PRO A 72 33.55 -13.28 -25.72
CA PRO A 72 34.30 -14.42 -26.24
C PRO A 72 33.77 -14.94 -27.59
N ASN A 73 32.46 -14.82 -27.83
CA ASN A 73 31.87 -15.08 -29.14
C ASN A 73 32.01 -13.84 -30.05
N LYS A 74 32.98 -13.89 -30.97
CA LYS A 74 33.34 -12.80 -31.88
C LYS A 74 32.25 -12.43 -32.88
N ASP A 75 31.32 -13.35 -33.17
CA ASP A 75 30.21 -13.09 -34.10
C ASP A 75 29.16 -12.16 -33.47
N PHE A 76 29.17 -12.02 -32.13
CA PHE A 76 28.23 -11.20 -31.38
C PHE A 76 28.96 -10.25 -30.43
N PRO A 77 29.73 -9.27 -30.96
CA PRO A 77 30.50 -8.36 -30.13
C PRO A 77 29.60 -7.55 -29.21
N ASN A 78 30.11 -7.25 -28.01
CA ASN A 78 29.55 -6.19 -27.16
C ASN A 78 29.60 -4.88 -27.96
N LYS A 79 28.68 -3.95 -27.71
CA LYS A 79 28.61 -2.74 -28.54
C LYS A 79 28.04 -1.53 -27.83
N MET A 80 28.56 -0.36 -28.19
CA MET A 80 27.91 0.91 -27.94
C MET A 80 26.82 1.10 -29.00
N TRP A 81 25.58 1.01 -28.58
CA TRP A 81 24.41 1.34 -29.40
C TRP A 81 23.98 2.77 -29.14
N THR A 82 23.21 3.36 -30.04
CA THR A 82 22.75 4.76 -29.96
C THR A 82 22.10 5.14 -28.62
N ASN A 83 21.56 4.18 -27.86
CA ASN A 83 20.85 4.42 -26.62
C ASN A 83 21.20 3.47 -25.47
N SER A 84 22.25 2.65 -25.64
CA SER A 84 22.65 1.70 -24.61
C SER A 84 24.05 1.12 -24.86
N LEU A 85 24.76 0.81 -23.77
CA LEU A 85 25.80 -0.21 -23.81
C LEU A 85 25.11 -1.58 -23.84
N ARG A 86 25.39 -2.37 -24.88
CA ARG A 86 24.83 -3.72 -25.05
C ARG A 86 25.91 -4.77 -24.82
N LEU A 87 25.67 -5.64 -23.86
CA LEU A 87 26.57 -6.69 -23.43
C LEU A 87 25.92 -8.06 -23.70
N PHE A 88 26.63 -8.94 -24.40
CA PHE A 88 26.17 -10.28 -24.75
C PHE A 88 27.03 -11.38 -24.11
N GLY A 89 28.21 -11.03 -23.60
CA GLY A 89 29.15 -11.93 -22.94
C GLY A 89 30.34 -11.16 -22.37
N GLY A 90 31.32 -11.87 -21.82
CA GLY A 90 32.53 -11.27 -21.25
C GLY A 90 32.30 -10.67 -19.87
N LYS A 91 32.95 -9.54 -19.58
CA LYS A 91 32.87 -8.85 -18.27
C LYS A 91 32.67 -7.34 -18.42
N LEU A 92 31.92 -6.77 -17.48
CA LEU A 92 31.92 -5.35 -17.17
C LEU A 92 32.67 -5.15 -15.85
N ILE A 93 33.72 -4.34 -15.84
CA ILE A 93 34.56 -4.07 -14.68
C ILE A 93 34.36 -2.62 -14.27
N VAL A 94 34.03 -2.36 -13.02
CA VAL A 94 33.88 -1.00 -12.47
C VAL A 94 34.94 -0.75 -11.42
N LYS A 95 35.67 0.37 -11.51
CA LYS A 95 36.71 0.76 -10.56
C LYS A 95 36.50 2.20 -10.09
N ALA A 96 36.73 2.44 -8.80
CA ALA A 96 36.64 3.76 -8.16
C ALA A 96 37.84 3.99 -7.21
N PRO A 97 38.19 5.25 -6.89
CA PRO A 97 39.35 5.55 -6.03
C PRO A 97 39.13 5.15 -4.57
N LYS A 98 37.86 5.19 -4.12
CA LYS A 98 37.40 4.70 -2.83
C LYS A 98 36.47 3.49 -3.04
N PRO A 99 36.17 2.71 -1.99
CA PRO A 99 35.30 1.55 -2.15
C PRO A 99 33.91 1.92 -2.68
N ILE A 100 33.45 1.17 -3.68
CA ILE A 100 32.12 1.29 -4.26
C ILE A 100 31.13 0.66 -3.28
N LYS A 101 30.06 1.38 -3.00
CA LYS A 101 28.98 1.00 -2.08
C LYS A 101 27.75 0.49 -2.83
N GLU A 102 27.47 1.13 -3.95
CA GLU A 102 26.32 0.82 -4.77
C GLU A 102 26.64 1.04 -6.25
N LEU A 103 26.18 0.11 -7.10
CA LEU A 103 26.03 0.34 -8.54
C LEU A 103 24.56 0.22 -8.91
N VAL A 104 24.06 1.20 -9.65
CA VAL A 104 22.71 1.17 -10.23
C VAL A 104 22.85 1.19 -11.76
N MET A 105 22.45 0.10 -12.40
CA MET A 105 22.34 -0.04 -13.85
C MET A 105 20.87 0.13 -14.25
N GLU A 106 20.53 1.28 -14.81
CA GLU A 106 19.24 1.47 -15.44
C GLU A 106 19.23 0.73 -16.78
N LEU A 107 18.23 -0.14 -16.97
CA LEU A 107 18.17 -1.05 -18.10
C LEU A 107 17.41 -0.43 -19.28
N ASN A 108 17.94 -0.63 -20.48
CA ASN A 108 17.24 -0.32 -21.72
C ASN A 108 16.33 -1.48 -22.11
N HIS A 109 15.03 -1.21 -22.31
CA HIS A 109 14.00 -2.22 -22.63
C HIS A 109 13.93 -3.38 -21.61
N ASP A 110 14.25 -3.13 -20.34
CA ASP A 110 14.26 -4.13 -19.27
C ASP A 110 15.06 -5.41 -19.66
N LYS A 111 16.17 -5.23 -20.39
CA LYS A 111 17.02 -6.34 -20.82
C LYS A 111 18.13 -6.59 -19.81
N TRP A 112 17.94 -7.64 -19.02
CA TRP A 112 18.91 -8.19 -18.07
C TRP A 112 19.16 -9.68 -18.37
N GLY A 113 20.41 -10.11 -18.31
CA GLY A 113 20.74 -11.53 -18.30
C GLY A 113 20.64 -12.11 -16.90
N ASP A 114 19.64 -12.97 -16.63
CA ASP A 114 19.37 -13.49 -15.28
C ASP A 114 20.52 -14.29 -14.65
N ARG A 115 21.46 -14.77 -15.47
CA ARG A 115 22.68 -15.48 -15.03
C ARG A 115 23.91 -14.59 -14.87
N ASN A 116 23.77 -13.28 -15.00
CA ASN A 116 24.87 -12.35 -14.70
C ASN A 116 25.24 -12.46 -13.21
N THR A 117 26.54 -12.44 -12.92
CA THR A 117 27.07 -12.56 -11.55
C THR A 117 28.12 -11.49 -11.30
N ALA A 118 28.33 -11.13 -10.03
CA ALA A 118 29.46 -10.31 -9.62
C ALA A 118 30.49 -11.17 -8.86
N ASN A 119 31.77 -10.85 -9.00
CA ASN A 119 32.85 -11.55 -8.28
C ASN A 119 32.84 -11.29 -6.76
N ASN A 120 32.23 -10.19 -6.33
CA ASN A 120 32.07 -9.78 -4.95
C ASN A 120 30.76 -9.00 -4.77
N GLY A 121 30.40 -8.72 -3.52
CA GLY A 121 29.13 -8.05 -3.19
C GLY A 121 27.90 -8.86 -3.58
N LYS A 122 26.74 -8.20 -3.57
CA LYS A 122 25.45 -8.79 -3.94
C LYS A 122 24.91 -8.07 -5.18
N LEU A 123 24.78 -8.81 -6.28
CA LEU A 123 24.16 -8.34 -7.52
C LEU A 123 22.74 -8.90 -7.64
N THR A 124 21.76 -8.02 -7.78
CA THR A 124 20.35 -8.36 -8.04
C THR A 124 19.87 -7.49 -9.21
N ARG A 125 19.67 -8.11 -10.39
CA ARG A 125 19.05 -7.49 -11.58
C ARG A 125 19.42 -6.02 -11.83
N GLY A 126 20.68 -5.75 -12.19
CA GLY A 126 21.15 -4.38 -12.47
C GLY A 126 21.43 -3.53 -11.22
N HIS A 127 21.25 -4.06 -10.01
CA HIS A 127 21.60 -3.38 -8.77
C HIS A 127 22.65 -4.17 -8.00
N TRP A 128 23.78 -3.54 -7.70
CA TRP A 128 24.85 -4.14 -6.92
C TRP A 128 25.08 -3.36 -5.64
N VAL A 129 25.32 -4.07 -4.53
CA VAL A 129 25.74 -3.48 -3.25
C VAL A 129 26.94 -4.24 -2.66
N GLY A 130 27.84 -3.53 -1.99
CA GLY A 130 29.01 -4.13 -1.36
C GLY A 130 30.01 -3.10 -0.87
N ASP A 131 31.27 -3.52 -0.72
CA ASP A 131 32.36 -2.67 -0.24
C ASP A 131 33.68 -3.03 -0.94
N ASN A 132 33.81 -2.64 -2.21
CA ASN A 132 34.97 -3.02 -3.02
C ASN A 132 35.40 -1.88 -3.94
N LYS A 133 36.71 -1.65 -4.07
CA LYS A 133 37.23 -0.68 -5.06
C LYS A 133 37.10 -1.15 -6.51
N THR A 134 36.86 -2.45 -6.71
CA THR A 134 36.73 -3.07 -8.03
C THR A 134 35.65 -4.14 -8.01
N ILE A 135 34.75 -4.06 -9.00
CA ILE A 135 33.65 -5.00 -9.19
C ILE A 135 33.80 -5.58 -10.59
N GLU A 136 33.73 -6.89 -10.72
CA GLU A 136 33.67 -7.57 -12.01
C GLU A 136 32.32 -8.26 -12.16
N ILE A 137 31.52 -7.79 -13.11
CA ILE A 137 30.25 -8.38 -13.49
C ILE A 137 30.49 -9.30 -14.69
N SER A 138 30.30 -10.59 -14.50
CA SER A 138 30.30 -11.58 -15.58
C SER A 138 28.97 -11.51 -16.32
N ILE A 139 29.04 -11.30 -17.64
CA ILE A 139 27.85 -11.16 -18.49
C ILE A 139 27.54 -12.52 -19.11
N ALA A 140 26.35 -13.04 -18.84
CA ALA A 140 25.92 -14.35 -19.31
C ALA A 140 25.01 -14.29 -20.55
N SER A 141 24.31 -13.18 -20.76
CA SER A 141 23.40 -12.98 -21.90
C SER A 141 23.03 -11.50 -22.08
N ASN A 142 22.18 -11.22 -23.08
CA ASN A 142 21.77 -9.88 -23.52
C ASN A 142 21.36 -8.96 -22.37
N THR A 143 22.26 -8.04 -22.04
CA THR A 143 22.12 -7.03 -20.99
C THR A 143 22.31 -5.66 -21.63
N ARG A 144 21.36 -4.75 -21.43
CA ARG A 144 21.40 -3.42 -22.06
C ARG A 144 21.29 -2.34 -21.00
N ILE A 145 22.34 -1.53 -20.87
CA ILE A 145 22.46 -0.51 -19.83
C ILE A 145 22.38 0.86 -20.50
N GLN A 146 21.42 1.68 -20.10
CA GLN A 146 21.29 3.06 -20.58
C GLN A 146 21.94 4.06 -19.65
N LYS A 147 22.10 3.73 -18.37
CA LYS A 147 22.79 4.56 -17.39
C LYS A 147 23.40 3.68 -16.30
N LEU A 148 24.61 4.03 -15.89
CA LEU A 148 25.30 3.38 -14.78
C LEU A 148 25.71 4.44 -13.76
N THR A 149 25.10 4.38 -12.58
CA THR A 149 25.47 5.21 -11.42
C THR A 149 26.40 4.43 -10.52
N VAL A 150 27.55 5.02 -10.19
CA VAL A 150 28.57 4.48 -9.28
C VAL A 150 28.63 5.36 -8.04
N LYS A 151 28.30 4.81 -6.89
CA LYS A 151 28.40 5.51 -5.60
C LYS A 151 29.52 4.89 -4.77
N TYR A 152 30.51 5.70 -4.38
CA TYR A 152 31.75 5.24 -3.78
C TYR A 152 32.23 6.20 -2.68
N GLY A 153 32.89 5.70 -1.64
CA GLY A 153 33.27 6.54 -0.51
C GLY A 153 33.95 5.78 0.60
N ASP A 154 34.63 6.53 1.47
CA ASP A 154 35.12 6.03 2.74
C ASP A 154 33.92 5.92 3.70
N VAL A 155 33.87 4.83 4.44
CA VAL A 155 32.75 4.57 5.35
C VAL A 155 33.02 5.26 6.66
N GLU A 156 32.20 6.24 7.03
CA GLU A 156 31.79 6.38 8.42
C GLU A 156 30.57 5.49 8.61
N THR A 157 30.73 4.35 9.28
CA THR A 157 29.60 3.56 9.75
C THR A 157 29.10 4.27 10.99
N THR A 158 28.21 5.25 10.81
CA THR A 158 27.13 5.31 11.78
C THR A 158 26.18 4.20 11.35
N PRO A 159 25.88 3.18 12.18
CA PRO A 159 24.74 2.32 11.91
C PRO A 159 23.55 3.27 11.80
N GLY A 160 23.10 3.57 10.59
CA GLY A 160 21.77 4.12 10.46
C GLY A 160 20.86 3.04 11.00
N GLU A 161 20.21 3.32 12.12
CA GLU A 161 19.18 2.46 12.67
C GLU A 161 18.20 2.18 11.54
N GLN A 162 18.18 0.95 11.02
CA GLN A 162 17.19 0.56 10.03
C GLN A 162 15.84 0.81 10.69
N LYS A 163 15.16 1.89 10.26
CA LYS A 163 13.94 2.32 10.93
C LYS A 163 12.95 1.15 10.91
N VAL A 164 12.60 0.67 12.10
CA VAL A 164 11.52 -0.28 12.28
C VAL A 164 10.25 0.54 12.43
N TYR A 165 9.35 0.41 11.47
CA TYR A 165 8.11 1.15 11.47
C TYR A 165 7.10 0.48 12.40
N THR A 166 6.47 1.29 13.24
CA THR A 166 5.27 0.89 13.98
C THR A 166 4.02 1.12 13.13
N LEU A 167 2.87 0.60 13.57
CA LEU A 167 1.59 0.92 12.92
C LEU A 167 1.32 2.43 12.92
N HIS A 168 1.67 3.09 14.03
CA HIS A 168 1.53 4.53 14.20
C HIS A 168 2.36 5.31 13.17
N ASP A 169 3.63 4.94 12.98
CA ASP A 169 4.49 5.58 11.97
C ASP A 169 3.84 5.52 10.58
N LEU A 170 3.35 4.35 10.19
CA LEU A 170 2.79 4.12 8.85
C LEU A 170 1.47 4.86 8.66
N CYS A 171 0.62 4.95 9.68
CA CYS A 171 -0.64 5.69 9.59
C CYS A 171 -0.42 7.20 9.36
N GLN A 172 0.74 7.73 9.75
CA GLN A 172 1.13 9.13 9.51
C GLN A 172 1.95 9.33 8.22
N THR A 173 2.37 8.24 7.57
CA THR A 173 3.25 8.30 6.40
C THR A 173 2.45 8.67 5.15
N LYS A 174 2.99 9.61 4.37
CA LYS A 174 2.39 10.10 3.13
C LYS A 174 3.06 9.54 1.87
N ASP A 175 4.35 9.28 1.94
CA ASP A 175 5.15 8.79 0.84
C ASP A 175 5.18 7.26 0.83
N ASP A 176 5.23 6.66 -0.35
CA ASP A 176 5.37 5.22 -0.49
C ASP A 176 6.77 4.79 0.01
N LEU A 177 6.83 3.64 0.68
CA LEU A 177 8.07 3.05 1.17
C LEU A 177 8.21 1.63 0.64
N THR A 178 9.41 1.23 0.27
CA THR A 178 9.67 -0.11 -0.25
C THR A 178 10.53 -0.90 0.72
N ASP A 179 10.18 -2.16 0.93
CA ASP A 179 10.94 -3.14 1.71
C ASP A 179 11.35 -2.62 3.11
N VAL A 180 10.35 -2.18 3.87
CA VAL A 180 10.52 -1.69 5.25
C VAL A 180 10.29 -2.81 6.26
N GLU A 181 10.98 -2.75 7.40
CA GLU A 181 10.71 -3.64 8.53
C GLU A 181 9.64 -3.03 9.42
N ILE A 182 8.60 -3.80 9.70
CA ILE A 182 7.40 -3.37 10.42
C ILE A 182 7.30 -4.21 11.69
N LYS A 183 7.06 -3.56 12.82
CA LYS A 183 6.84 -4.23 14.11
C LYS A 183 5.37 -4.16 14.52
N LEU A 184 4.82 -5.32 14.85
CA LEU A 184 3.50 -5.49 15.42
C LEU A 184 3.63 -6.01 16.86
N THR A 185 2.73 -5.55 17.71
CA THR A 185 2.66 -5.84 19.15
C THR A 185 1.20 -5.83 19.53
N ASP A 186 0.64 -7.02 19.77
CA ASP A 186 -0.78 -7.23 20.04
C ASP A 186 -1.70 -6.59 18.99
N ALA A 187 -1.32 -6.65 17.72
CA ALA A 187 -2.14 -6.14 16.62
C ALA A 187 -3.30 -7.12 16.38
N LYS A 188 -4.53 -6.66 16.64
CA LYS A 188 -5.75 -7.46 16.46
C LYS A 188 -6.21 -7.41 15.01
N VAL A 189 -6.41 -8.56 14.39
CA VAL A 189 -7.04 -8.67 13.07
C VAL A 189 -8.54 -8.42 13.24
N LEU A 190 -9.01 -7.30 12.71
CA LEU A 190 -10.39 -6.84 12.79
C LEU A 190 -11.31 -7.61 11.84
N TYR A 191 -10.82 -7.89 10.64
CA TYR A 191 -11.55 -8.56 9.58
C TYR A 191 -10.58 -9.07 8.51
N CYS A 192 -10.89 -10.21 7.89
CA CYS A 192 -10.18 -10.76 6.73
C CYS A 192 -11.14 -10.92 5.56
N PHE A 193 -10.68 -10.62 4.35
CA PHE A 193 -11.44 -10.85 3.13
C PHE A 193 -10.51 -11.17 1.96
N TYR A 194 -10.64 -12.38 1.42
CA TYR A 194 -9.69 -12.98 0.48
C TYR A 194 -8.25 -12.86 1.01
N THR A 195 -7.40 -12.14 0.29
CA THR A 195 -5.97 -11.94 0.57
C THR A 195 -5.67 -10.67 1.36
N ASN A 196 -6.71 -9.98 1.83
CA ASN A 196 -6.59 -8.73 2.57
C ASN A 196 -7.04 -8.92 4.01
N ALA A 197 -6.42 -8.16 4.91
CA ALA A 197 -6.81 -8.09 6.30
C ALA A 197 -6.80 -6.63 6.77
N TRP A 198 -7.54 -6.34 7.83
CA TRP A 198 -7.49 -5.06 8.53
C TRP A 198 -7.06 -5.33 9.95
N ILE A 199 -6.05 -4.60 10.42
CA ILE A 199 -5.50 -4.77 11.77
C ILE A 199 -5.61 -3.48 12.56
N ARG A 200 -5.73 -3.60 13.89
CA ARG A 200 -5.68 -2.49 14.82
C ARG A 200 -4.65 -2.74 15.91
N GLN A 201 -3.89 -1.70 16.23
CA GLN A 201 -2.96 -1.67 17.36
C GLN A 201 -3.12 -0.32 18.07
N GLY A 202 -3.58 -0.34 19.32
CA GLY A 202 -3.93 0.90 20.02
C GLY A 202 -5.04 1.66 19.29
N GLU A 203 -4.78 2.94 18.99
CA GLU A 203 -5.72 3.81 18.25
C GLU A 203 -5.58 3.69 16.73
N ASP A 204 -4.47 3.13 16.25
CA ASP A 204 -4.14 3.04 14.83
C ASP A 204 -4.71 1.77 14.20
N ALA A 205 -5.19 1.90 12.96
CA ALA A 205 -5.62 0.78 12.16
C ALA A 205 -5.14 0.93 10.72
N ILE A 206 -4.77 -0.18 10.09
CA ILE A 206 -4.27 -0.19 8.73
C ILE A 206 -4.74 -1.42 7.98
N MET A 207 -4.80 -1.29 6.65
CA MET A 207 -5.07 -2.40 5.76
C MET A 207 -3.76 -3.13 5.42
N LEU A 208 -3.82 -4.45 5.42
CA LEU A 208 -2.84 -5.36 4.86
C LEU A 208 -3.34 -5.78 3.47
N TYR A 209 -2.73 -5.28 2.41
CA TYR A 209 -3.12 -5.51 1.03
C TYR A 209 -2.19 -6.51 0.34
N LEU A 210 -2.74 -7.66 -0.06
CA LEU A 210 -2.01 -8.70 -0.81
C LEU A 210 -0.69 -9.15 -0.16
N THR A 211 -0.58 -9.18 1.16
CA THR A 211 0.66 -9.57 1.86
C THR A 211 1.03 -11.04 1.64
N GLY A 212 0.06 -11.88 1.28
CA GLY A 212 0.27 -13.33 1.11
C GLY A 212 0.47 -14.06 2.45
N ILE A 213 0.19 -13.39 3.57
CA ILE A 213 0.24 -13.96 4.91
C ILE A 213 -1.15 -14.49 5.26
N ASP A 214 -1.22 -15.69 5.83
CA ASP A 214 -2.47 -16.34 6.23
C ASP A 214 -2.93 -15.75 7.57
N TYR A 215 -3.96 -14.91 7.52
CA TYR A 215 -4.59 -14.29 8.69
C TYR A 215 -6.03 -14.76 8.80
N GLN A 216 -6.51 -14.92 10.03
CA GLN A 216 -7.92 -15.11 10.35
C GLN A 216 -8.45 -13.91 11.13
N THR A 217 -9.75 -13.65 10.95
CA THR A 217 -10.43 -12.62 11.76
C THR A 217 -10.30 -13.00 13.24
N ASN A 218 -10.01 -12.01 14.09
CA ASN A 218 -9.70 -12.15 15.50
C ASN A 218 -8.32 -12.69 15.85
N ASP A 219 -7.42 -12.96 14.90
CA ASP A 219 -6.03 -13.24 15.25
C ASP A 219 -5.37 -12.07 15.97
N VAL A 220 -4.40 -12.37 16.81
CA VAL A 220 -3.49 -11.43 17.45
C VAL A 220 -2.10 -11.64 16.85
N VAL A 221 -1.52 -10.57 16.30
CA VAL A 221 -0.28 -10.60 15.56
C VAL A 221 0.82 -9.86 16.34
N ASN A 222 1.91 -10.56 16.58
CA ASN A 222 3.10 -10.10 17.28
C ASN A 222 4.36 -10.32 16.42
N GLY A 223 5.39 -9.51 16.64
CA GLY A 223 6.71 -9.71 16.03
C GLY A 223 7.03 -8.72 14.93
N THR A 224 7.85 -9.14 13.97
CA THR A 224 8.33 -8.26 12.89
C THR A 224 8.19 -8.93 11.54
N PHE A 225 7.99 -8.14 10.49
CA PHE A 225 7.97 -8.63 9.11
C PHE A 225 8.40 -7.53 8.15
N ARG A 226 8.65 -7.92 6.90
CA ARG A 226 8.97 -6.97 5.82
C ARG A 226 7.84 -6.87 4.81
N ALA A 227 7.60 -5.67 4.32
CA ALA A 227 6.61 -5.38 3.26
C ALA A 227 6.89 -4.00 2.64
N ASP A 228 6.16 -3.68 1.58
CA ASP A 228 6.06 -2.30 1.10
C ASP A 228 4.96 -1.56 1.86
N PHE A 229 4.99 -0.24 1.82
CA PHE A 229 3.93 0.65 2.27
C PHE A 229 3.53 1.56 1.12
N GLN A 230 2.24 1.81 0.97
CA GLN A 230 1.74 2.81 0.03
C GLN A 230 0.65 3.66 0.67
N ASN A 231 0.56 4.93 0.25
CA ASN A 231 -0.59 5.77 0.54
C ASN A 231 -1.52 5.81 -0.68
N TYR A 232 -2.38 4.80 -0.81
CA TYR A 232 -3.23 4.64 -1.96
C TYR A 232 -4.46 5.55 -1.88
N LYS A 233 -4.45 6.65 -2.67
CA LYS A 233 -5.56 7.62 -2.73
C LYS A 233 -6.01 8.14 -1.35
N GLY A 234 -5.06 8.34 -0.43
CA GLY A 234 -5.32 8.81 0.93
C GLY A 234 -5.55 7.71 1.96
N THR A 235 -5.48 6.43 1.57
CA THR A 235 -5.56 5.28 2.47
C THR A 235 -4.16 4.69 2.69
N PRO A 236 -3.60 4.78 3.91
CA PRO A 236 -2.39 4.06 4.27
C PRO A 236 -2.61 2.54 4.20
N GLU A 237 -1.73 1.83 3.50
CA GLU A 237 -1.80 0.39 3.29
C GLU A 237 -0.41 -0.24 3.40
N ILE A 238 -0.31 -1.35 4.14
CA ILE A 238 0.86 -2.23 4.08
C ILE A 238 0.63 -3.19 2.91
N LYS A 239 1.51 -3.15 1.92
CA LYS A 239 1.36 -3.88 0.66
C LYS A 239 2.37 -5.01 0.57
N GLY A 240 1.88 -6.19 0.21
CA GLY A 240 2.73 -7.32 -0.13
C GLY A 240 3.59 -7.05 -1.35
N ASN A 241 4.84 -7.51 -1.27
CA ASN A 241 5.78 -7.54 -2.37
C ASN A 241 6.32 -8.97 -2.49
N PHE A 242 6.04 -9.62 -3.60
CA PHE A 242 6.37 -11.03 -3.82
C PHE A 242 7.87 -11.34 -3.67
N MET A 243 8.75 -10.34 -3.83
CA MET A 243 10.20 -10.52 -3.73
C MET A 243 10.73 -10.33 -2.30
N THR A 244 10.12 -9.43 -1.52
CA THR A 244 10.69 -8.94 -0.26
C THR A 244 9.83 -9.21 0.96
N THR A 245 8.52 -9.46 0.79
CA THR A 245 7.65 -9.75 1.93
C THR A 245 8.05 -11.04 2.62
N LYS A 246 8.40 -10.92 3.90
CA LYS A 246 8.85 -12.03 4.75
C LYS A 246 8.28 -11.88 6.14
N ALA A 247 7.52 -12.88 6.56
CA ALA A 247 6.79 -12.94 7.82
C ALA A 247 7.30 -14.05 8.75
N ASP A 248 8.53 -14.52 8.53
CA ASP A 248 9.17 -15.60 9.30
C ASP A 248 9.34 -15.28 10.79
N LYS A 249 9.27 -14.00 11.16
CA LYS A 249 9.34 -13.53 12.55
C LYS A 249 7.99 -13.06 13.11
N LEU A 250 6.88 -13.32 12.41
CA LEU A 250 5.54 -13.10 12.98
C LEU A 250 5.12 -14.28 13.85
N GLN A 251 4.44 -13.94 14.92
CA GLN A 251 3.68 -14.85 15.77
C GLN A 251 2.22 -14.47 15.60
N ILE A 252 1.43 -15.40 15.08
CA ILE A 252 0.01 -15.22 14.82
C ILE A 252 -0.73 -16.24 15.65
N GLU A 253 -1.57 -15.76 16.57
CA GLU A 253 -2.36 -16.61 17.45
C GLU A 253 -3.84 -16.24 17.33
N HIS A 254 -4.70 -17.23 17.15
CA HIS A 254 -6.13 -17.00 17.15
C HIS A 254 -6.62 -16.60 18.54
N SER A 255 -7.53 -15.64 18.61
CA SER A 255 -8.15 -15.22 19.87
C SER A 255 -9.67 -15.34 19.77
N GLU A 256 -10.26 -16.02 20.76
CA GLU A 256 -11.70 -16.21 20.91
C GLU A 256 -12.45 -14.90 21.23
N GLU A 257 -11.73 -13.85 21.65
CA GLU A 257 -12.32 -12.55 21.90
C GLU A 257 -12.53 -11.80 20.58
N ALA A 258 -13.79 -11.56 20.22
CA ALA A 258 -14.11 -10.82 19.00
C ALA A 258 -13.57 -9.38 19.05
N ALA A 259 -13.00 -8.92 17.94
CA ALA A 259 -12.59 -7.54 17.78
C ALA A 259 -13.78 -6.58 17.97
N GLN A 260 -13.70 -5.71 18.99
CA GLN A 260 -14.79 -4.80 19.31
C GLN A 260 -14.78 -3.57 18.37
N PRO A 261 -15.92 -3.16 17.80
CA PRO A 261 -15.99 -1.94 17.00
C PRO A 261 -15.81 -0.69 17.86
N ILE A 262 -15.24 0.37 17.28
CA ILE A 262 -15.23 1.70 17.90
C ILE A 262 -16.57 2.36 17.65
N LYS A 263 -17.27 2.74 18.72
CA LYS A 263 -18.53 3.49 18.61
C LYS A 263 -18.23 4.92 18.17
N ILE A 264 -18.84 5.33 17.06
CA ILE A 264 -18.66 6.67 16.50
C ILE A 264 -20.00 7.25 16.06
N THR A 265 -19.98 8.54 15.77
CA THR A 265 -21.07 9.29 15.15
C THR A 265 -20.89 9.43 13.65
N PHE A 266 -21.97 9.81 12.95
CA PHE A 266 -21.92 10.10 11.52
C PHE A 266 -20.92 11.22 11.18
N ASP A 267 -20.86 12.26 12.02
CA ASP A 267 -19.94 13.38 11.79
C ASP A 267 -18.48 12.99 12.00
N GLU A 268 -18.19 12.13 12.97
CA GLU A 268 -16.83 11.59 13.18
C GLU A 268 -16.36 10.76 11.98
N LEU A 269 -17.25 10.02 11.34
CA LEU A 269 -16.93 9.24 10.14
C LEU A 269 -16.43 10.15 8.99
N LEU A 270 -16.96 11.37 8.86
CA LEU A 270 -16.55 12.34 7.84
C LEU A 270 -15.14 12.92 8.08
N THR A 271 -14.60 12.84 9.29
CA THR A 271 -13.27 13.38 9.64
C THR A 271 -12.12 12.54 9.08
N LYS A 272 -12.40 11.33 8.58
CA LYS A 272 -11.39 10.35 8.12
C LYS A 272 -10.43 9.88 9.23
N LYS A 273 -10.77 10.09 10.51
CA LYS A 273 -9.94 9.67 11.64
C LYS A 273 -9.79 8.13 11.75
N TYR A 274 -10.83 7.39 11.38
CA TYR A 274 -10.94 5.95 11.65
C TYR A 274 -10.63 5.06 10.45
N LEU A 275 -9.84 5.53 9.47
CA LEU A 275 -9.49 4.75 8.27
C LEU A 275 -8.98 3.36 8.64
N SER A 276 -9.41 2.35 7.88
CA SER A 276 -9.10 0.93 8.09
C SER A 276 -9.57 0.33 9.42
N ASN A 277 -10.22 1.11 10.29
CA ASN A 277 -10.72 0.63 11.58
C ASN A 277 -12.14 0.11 11.47
N LEU A 278 -12.49 -0.81 12.39
CA LEU A 278 -13.83 -1.35 12.57
C LEU A 278 -14.62 -0.41 13.49
N VAL A 279 -15.74 0.10 12.98
CA VAL A 279 -16.57 1.09 13.67
C VAL A 279 -18.02 0.64 13.80
N GLU A 280 -18.75 1.22 14.75
CA GLU A 280 -20.19 1.03 14.97
C GLU A 280 -20.89 2.40 15.01
N LEU A 281 -21.96 2.55 14.22
CA LEU A 281 -22.88 3.68 14.27
C LEU A 281 -24.28 3.15 14.59
N LYS A 282 -24.93 3.69 15.63
CA LYS A 282 -26.26 3.26 16.05
C LYS A 282 -27.36 4.12 15.44
N ASP A 283 -28.50 3.50 15.18
CA ASP A 283 -29.74 4.15 14.75
C ASP A 283 -29.56 5.03 13.50
N MET A 284 -28.79 4.52 12.55
CA MET A 284 -28.53 5.16 11.27
C MET A 284 -29.64 4.85 10.28
N ASN A 285 -30.17 5.87 9.62
CA ASN A 285 -31.09 5.67 8.50
C ASN A 285 -30.29 5.09 7.31
N VAL A 286 -30.63 3.87 6.91
CA VAL A 286 -30.10 3.22 5.71
C VAL A 286 -31.12 3.40 4.59
N GLU A 287 -30.67 3.85 3.43
CA GLU A 287 -31.46 3.97 2.21
C GLU A 287 -30.90 3.03 1.14
N VAL A 288 -31.79 2.41 0.36
CA VAL A 288 -31.50 1.47 -0.72
C VAL A 288 -31.89 2.08 -2.06
N GLU A 289 -30.92 2.23 -2.97
CA GLU A 289 -31.11 2.83 -4.30
C GLU A 289 -30.35 2.00 -5.35
N ASP A 290 -31.06 1.32 -6.26
CA ASP A 290 -30.47 0.53 -7.36
C ASP A 290 -29.35 -0.44 -6.90
N ASN A 291 -29.59 -1.20 -5.82
CA ASN A 291 -28.64 -2.09 -5.14
C ASN A 291 -27.44 -1.40 -4.46
N ASN A 292 -27.48 -0.07 -4.33
CA ASN A 292 -26.55 0.69 -3.51
C ASN A 292 -27.18 1.00 -2.16
N PHE A 293 -26.35 1.02 -1.13
CA PHE A 293 -26.78 1.22 0.25
C PHE A 293 -26.08 2.44 0.81
N PHE A 294 -26.81 3.29 1.52
CA PHE A 294 -26.29 4.53 2.06
C PHE A 294 -26.70 4.71 3.50
N ILE A 295 -25.79 5.16 4.36
CA ILE A 295 -26.19 5.82 5.60
C ILE A 295 -26.54 7.26 5.26
N VAL A 296 -27.71 7.71 5.69
CA VAL A 296 -28.21 9.08 5.48
C VAL A 296 -28.43 9.77 6.81
N ASN A 297 -27.88 10.97 6.95
CA ASN A 297 -28.08 11.81 8.12
C ASN A 297 -28.07 13.30 7.73
N ASN A 298 -29.13 14.03 8.09
CA ASN A 298 -29.30 15.45 7.78
C ASN A 298 -29.06 15.79 6.30
N GLY A 299 -29.59 14.98 5.37
CA GLY A 299 -29.44 15.15 3.93
C GLY A 299 -28.06 14.84 3.36
N ARG A 300 -27.10 14.40 4.19
CA ARG A 300 -25.79 13.90 3.75
C ARG A 300 -25.83 12.37 3.69
N ARG A 301 -25.15 11.79 2.71
CA ARG A 301 -25.06 10.34 2.54
C ARG A 301 -23.62 9.83 2.52
N ILE A 302 -23.39 8.67 3.11
CA ILE A 302 -22.14 7.91 3.04
C ILE A 302 -22.45 6.54 2.47
N GLN A 303 -21.72 6.13 1.44
CA GLN A 303 -21.90 4.83 0.80
C GLN A 303 -21.51 3.70 1.77
N LEU A 304 -22.41 2.72 1.90
CA LEU A 304 -22.11 1.36 2.34
C LEU A 304 -21.79 0.55 1.08
N TYR A 305 -20.51 0.33 0.81
CA TYR A 305 -20.10 -0.42 -0.37
C TYR A 305 -19.86 -1.86 0.01
N ASN A 306 -20.65 -2.77 -0.56
CA ASN A 306 -20.64 -4.19 -0.22
C ASN A 306 -19.41 -4.94 -0.78
N LYS A 307 -18.21 -4.43 -0.50
CA LYS A 307 -16.94 -5.03 -0.91
C LYS A 307 -16.70 -6.38 -0.25
N LEU A 308 -17.16 -6.53 1.00
CA LEU A 308 -16.99 -7.72 1.83
C LEU A 308 -18.06 -8.80 1.57
N GLN A 309 -18.95 -8.57 0.60
CA GLN A 309 -19.99 -9.52 0.19
C GLN A 309 -20.90 -9.97 1.34
N LEU A 310 -21.33 -9.01 2.17
CA LEU A 310 -22.44 -9.22 3.09
C LEU A 310 -23.69 -9.60 2.29
N ASP A 311 -24.53 -10.48 2.85
CA ASP A 311 -25.86 -10.72 2.29
C ASP A 311 -26.72 -9.49 2.51
N MET A 312 -27.02 -8.78 1.43
CA MET A 312 -27.74 -7.50 1.44
C MET A 312 -29.15 -7.62 0.84
N GLU A 313 -29.59 -8.82 0.41
CA GLU A 313 -30.88 -8.99 -0.29
C GLU A 313 -32.07 -8.66 0.61
N ALA A 314 -31.95 -8.85 1.92
CA ALA A 314 -32.99 -8.57 2.91
C ALA A 314 -32.92 -7.16 3.54
N ILE A 315 -32.02 -6.29 3.07
CA ILE A 315 -31.87 -4.94 3.61
C ILE A 315 -32.84 -4.00 2.90
N GLU A 316 -33.67 -3.31 3.69
CA GLU A 316 -34.66 -2.33 3.24
C GLU A 316 -34.34 -0.94 3.82
N ASP A 317 -35.07 0.07 3.37
CA ASP A 317 -35.02 1.40 3.97
C ASP A 317 -35.40 1.35 5.45
N GLY A 318 -34.57 1.89 6.34
CA GLY A 318 -34.89 1.89 7.76
C GLY A 318 -33.73 2.23 8.69
N ALA A 319 -33.99 2.17 9.99
CA ALA A 319 -32.97 2.42 11.01
C ALA A 319 -32.18 1.14 11.32
N TYR A 320 -30.85 1.24 11.28
CA TYR A 320 -29.93 0.14 11.58
C TYR A 320 -28.81 0.59 12.52
N THR A 321 -28.33 -0.34 13.34
CA THR A 321 -26.95 -0.29 13.82
C THR A 321 -26.03 -0.83 12.73
N VAL A 322 -25.12 0.01 12.27
CA VAL A 322 -24.20 -0.30 11.18
C VAL A 322 -22.81 -0.54 11.73
N ARG A 323 -22.20 -1.68 11.38
CA ARG A 323 -20.78 -1.96 11.61
C ARG A 323 -20.04 -2.12 10.30
N GLY A 324 -18.81 -1.62 10.26
CA GLY A 324 -18.00 -1.74 9.06
C GLY A 324 -16.59 -1.19 9.18
N ILE A 325 -15.79 -1.47 8.16
CA ILE A 325 -14.43 -0.93 8.01
C ILE A 325 -14.49 0.40 7.27
N VAL A 326 -13.90 1.45 7.85
CA VAL A 326 -13.85 2.77 7.19
C VAL A 326 -12.82 2.76 6.07
N THR A 327 -13.20 3.26 4.90
CA THR A 327 -12.34 3.33 3.72
C THR A 327 -12.55 4.64 2.95
N LEU A 328 -11.80 4.82 1.87
CA LEU A 328 -11.96 5.93 0.92
C LEU A 328 -12.25 5.41 -0.48
N HIS A 329 -13.18 6.05 -1.16
CA HIS A 329 -13.34 5.96 -2.61
C HIS A 329 -13.14 7.35 -3.20
N ASP A 330 -12.08 7.53 -3.99
CA ASP A 330 -11.66 8.83 -4.54
C ASP A 330 -11.64 9.95 -3.48
N TYR A 331 -10.94 9.70 -2.37
CA TYR A 331 -10.80 10.59 -1.22
C TYR A 331 -12.09 10.91 -0.44
N LYS A 332 -13.23 10.28 -0.79
CA LYS A 332 -14.48 10.40 -0.04
C LYS A 332 -14.66 9.20 0.86
N VAL A 333 -15.14 9.45 2.08
CA VAL A 333 -15.41 8.40 3.06
C VAL A 333 -16.48 7.44 2.55
N GLN A 334 -16.21 6.17 2.77
CA GLN A 334 -17.08 5.03 2.49
C GLN A 334 -16.91 4.00 3.62
N LEU A 335 -17.89 3.12 3.80
CA LEU A 335 -17.81 1.99 4.71
C LEU A 335 -17.92 0.69 3.92
N TYR A 336 -17.09 -0.29 4.28
CA TYR A 336 -17.31 -1.68 3.93
C TYR A 336 -18.11 -2.33 5.07
N PRO A 337 -19.41 -2.61 4.89
CA PRO A 337 -20.24 -3.12 5.96
C PRO A 337 -19.82 -4.54 6.32
N THR A 338 -19.67 -4.79 7.62
CA THR A 338 -19.46 -6.13 8.18
C THR A 338 -20.73 -6.69 8.79
N GLU A 339 -21.64 -5.80 9.22
CA GLU A 339 -22.92 -6.18 9.83
C GLU A 339 -23.91 -5.02 9.73
N LEU A 340 -25.19 -5.34 9.48
CA LEU A 340 -26.31 -4.42 9.55
C LEU A 340 -27.38 -5.05 10.45
N ILE A 341 -27.63 -4.41 11.59
CA ILE A 341 -28.57 -4.91 12.59
C ILE A 341 -29.78 -3.96 12.61
N PRO A 342 -30.99 -4.41 12.23
CA PRO A 342 -32.19 -3.58 12.32
C PRO A 342 -32.34 -3.00 13.73
N SER A 343 -32.49 -1.69 13.85
CA SER A 343 -32.70 -1.05 15.14
C SER A 343 -34.09 -1.42 15.66
N THR A 344 -34.15 -2.13 16.79
CA THR A 344 -35.40 -2.42 17.51
C THR A 344 -35.86 -1.19 18.30
N THR A 345 -36.14 -0.10 17.59
CA THR A 345 -36.77 1.06 18.24
C THR A 345 -38.26 0.75 18.43
N SER A 346 -38.70 0.73 19.68
CA SER A 346 -40.12 0.86 20.07
C SER A 346 -40.63 2.31 19.93
N GLY A 347 -39.90 3.15 19.18
CA GLY A 347 -40.20 4.56 18.97
C GLY A 347 -41.02 4.75 17.70
N ILE A 348 -42.15 5.45 17.82
CA ILE A 348 -43.00 5.85 16.70
C ILE A 348 -42.17 6.75 15.77
N TYR A 349 -41.66 6.20 14.67
CA TYR A 349 -41.08 6.97 13.58
C TYR A 349 -42.20 7.64 12.78
N GLY A 350 -42.49 8.88 13.15
CA GLY A 350 -43.32 9.78 12.39
C GLY A 350 -44.81 9.53 12.54
N MET A 351 -45.50 10.46 13.22
CA MET A 351 -46.85 10.75 12.80
C MET A 351 -46.75 11.37 11.41
N LYS A 352 -46.99 10.59 10.34
CA LYS A 352 -47.42 11.16 9.07
C LYS A 352 -48.66 11.98 9.41
N GLY A 353 -48.54 13.31 9.38
CA GLY A 353 -49.70 14.18 9.41
C GLY A 353 -50.56 13.78 8.22
N ASN A 354 -51.66 13.06 8.48
CA ASN A 354 -52.64 12.78 7.43
C ASN A 354 -53.22 14.12 7.02
N ASP A 355 -52.77 14.61 5.87
CA ASP A 355 -53.42 15.70 5.18
C ASP A 355 -54.88 15.30 4.91
N LYS A 356 -55.79 16.09 5.48
CA LYS A 356 -57.21 16.21 5.11
C LYS A 356 -58.12 14.99 5.40
N GLN A 357 -58.44 14.76 6.67
CA GLN A 357 -59.77 14.23 7.02
C GLN A 357 -60.77 15.40 7.11
N THR A 358 -61.64 15.56 6.11
CA THR A 358 -62.59 16.70 5.99
C THR A 358 -63.79 16.66 6.95
N ASN A 359 -63.79 15.83 7.98
CA ASN A 359 -64.80 15.82 9.04
C ASN A 359 -64.15 15.64 10.42
N HIS A 360 -63.77 16.74 11.05
CA HIS A 360 -63.24 16.72 12.40
C HIS A 360 -64.36 16.77 13.44
N TYR A 361 -64.24 15.93 14.47
CA TYR A 361 -65.05 16.04 15.67
C TYR A 361 -64.60 17.27 16.47
N LEU A 362 -65.57 18.05 16.94
CA LEU A 362 -65.33 19.19 17.81
C LEU A 362 -65.47 18.71 19.26
N TYR A 363 -64.60 19.21 20.14
CA TYR A 363 -64.70 18.97 21.58
C TYR A 363 -64.75 20.32 22.32
N ASN A 364 -65.52 20.41 23.41
CA ASN A 364 -65.43 21.57 24.30
C ASN A 364 -64.18 21.47 25.20
N LEU A 365 -63.90 22.50 26.01
CA LEU A 365 -62.76 22.52 26.94
C LEU A 365 -62.82 21.43 28.03
N ALA A 366 -63.99 20.85 28.28
CA ALA A 366 -64.16 19.70 29.18
C ALA A 366 -63.93 18.34 28.48
N GLY A 367 -63.51 18.35 27.21
CA GLY A 367 -63.23 17.14 26.43
C GLY A 367 -64.48 16.41 25.93
N GLN A 368 -65.66 17.01 26.01
CA GLN A 368 -66.90 16.42 25.52
C GLN A 368 -67.07 16.71 24.04
N ARG A 369 -67.46 15.70 23.25
CA ARG A 369 -67.75 15.88 21.82
C ARG A 369 -68.99 16.77 21.63
N VAL A 370 -68.88 17.78 20.77
CA VAL A 370 -69.94 18.74 20.47
C VAL A 370 -70.29 18.75 18.98
N GLY A 371 -71.51 19.20 18.67
CA GLY A 371 -72.01 19.33 17.31
C GLY A 371 -71.42 20.52 16.55
N LYS A 372 -71.65 20.59 15.23
CA LYS A 372 -71.14 21.66 14.35
C LYS A 372 -71.64 23.06 14.71
N ASP A 373 -72.78 23.14 15.41
CA ASP A 373 -73.48 24.36 15.79
C ASP A 373 -73.08 24.89 17.18
N TYR A 374 -72.15 24.21 17.86
CA TYR A 374 -71.63 24.69 19.15
C TYR A 374 -70.84 25.99 18.97
N LYS A 375 -71.15 26.98 19.82
CA LYS A 375 -70.51 28.29 19.86
C LYS A 375 -69.54 28.39 21.03
N GLY A 376 -68.40 29.02 20.80
CA GLY A 376 -67.35 29.20 21.81
C GLY A 376 -66.04 28.49 21.46
N ILE A 377 -65.21 28.27 22.47
CA ILE A 377 -63.89 27.66 22.29
C ILE A 377 -64.04 26.13 22.16
N VAL A 378 -63.51 25.58 21.07
CA VAL A 378 -63.50 24.15 20.78
C VAL A 378 -62.09 23.66 20.50
N ILE A 379 -61.86 22.37 20.72
CA ILE A 379 -60.64 21.67 20.34
C ILE A 379 -60.98 20.81 19.11
N SER A 380 -60.20 20.99 18.05
CA SER A 380 -60.27 20.19 16.81
C SER A 380 -58.85 19.87 16.37
N ASN A 381 -58.54 18.59 16.09
CA ASN A 381 -57.17 18.17 15.75
C ASN A 381 -56.11 18.63 16.76
N GLY A 382 -56.44 18.61 18.06
CA GLY A 382 -55.54 19.04 19.13
C GLY A 382 -55.24 20.55 19.15
N LYS A 383 -55.95 21.35 18.33
CA LYS A 383 -55.83 22.81 18.31
C LYS A 383 -57.09 23.46 18.85
N THR A 384 -56.89 24.49 19.66
CA THR A 384 -57.96 25.35 20.17
C THR A 384 -58.40 26.32 19.09
N MET A 385 -59.72 26.42 18.85
CA MET A 385 -60.33 27.30 17.85
C MET A 385 -61.57 27.98 18.45
N VAL A 386 -61.93 29.16 17.96
CA VAL A 386 -63.17 29.86 18.34
C VAL A 386 -64.22 29.66 17.24
N LYS A 387 -65.38 29.13 17.62
CA LYS A 387 -66.56 28.97 16.75
C LYS A 387 -67.55 30.12 17.02
N PRO A 388 -67.84 30.97 16.02
CA PRO A 388 -68.75 32.12 16.16
C PRO A 388 -70.24 31.73 16.24
#